data_AF-S5VKQ9-F1
#
_entry.id   AF-S5VKQ9-F1
#
_cell.length_a   1.000
_cell.length_b   1.000
_cell.length_c   1.000
_cell.angle_alpha   90.00
_cell.angle_beta   90.00
_cell.angle_gamma   90.00
#
_symmetry.space_group_name_H-M   'P 1'
#
loop_
_entity.id
_entity.type
_entity.pdbx_description
1 polymer ?
#
loop_
_entity_poly.entity_id
_entity_poly.type
_entity_poly.pdbx_seq_one_letter_code
_entity_poly.pdbx_strand_id
1 'polypeptide(L)'
;HPARDMQDTFYISEEILIRTHTSPVQARTMEKHDFSKGALRMISPGKVFRRDTDDATHSHQFHQIEGLVIDENITMGDLKGTLEVVMKKMFGEE
;
A
#
# COMPACT_ATOMS: atom_id res chain seq x y z
N HIS A 1 -11.31 -2.68 -17.59
CA HIS A 1 -10.78 -1.34 -17.23
C HIS A 1 -9.28 -1.37 -17.45
N PRO A 2 -8.66 -0.37 -18.11
CA PRO A 2 -7.22 -0.35 -18.33
C PRO A 2 -6.35 -0.52 -17.06
N ALA A 3 -6.86 -0.11 -15.89
CA ALA A 3 -6.20 -0.30 -14.60
C ALA A 3 -6.22 -1.75 -14.08
N ARG A 4 -6.98 -2.65 -14.72
CA ARG A 4 -7.01 -4.10 -14.44
C ARG A 4 -6.33 -4.86 -15.56
N ASP A 5 -5.33 -4.26 -16.22
CA ASP A 5 -4.63 -4.97 -17.28
C ASP A 5 -4.17 -6.31 -16.72
N MET A 6 -4.70 -7.38 -17.30
CA MET A 6 -4.61 -8.72 -16.74
C MET A 6 -3.17 -9.25 -16.78
N GLN A 7 -2.28 -8.51 -17.43
CA GLN A 7 -0.92 -8.92 -17.68
C GLN A 7 0.00 -8.84 -16.45
N ASP A 8 -0.40 -8.15 -15.38
CA ASP A 8 0.49 -7.94 -14.22
C ASP A 8 0.06 -8.73 -12.97
N THR A 9 -0.99 -9.56 -13.06
CA THR A 9 -1.58 -10.25 -11.90
C THR A 9 -1.47 -11.77 -12.01
N PHE A 10 -1.06 -12.42 -10.92
CA PHE A 10 -1.12 -13.87 -10.79
C PHE A 10 -2.51 -14.31 -10.31
N TYR A 11 -3.26 -14.98 -11.19
CA TYR A 11 -4.55 -15.59 -10.87
C TYR A 11 -4.36 -17.06 -10.49
N ILE A 12 -4.97 -17.46 -9.38
CA ILE A 12 -5.11 -18.87 -8.95
C ILE A 12 -6.40 -19.46 -9.54
N SER A 13 -7.46 -18.65 -9.62
CA SER A 13 -8.72 -18.95 -10.31
C SER A 13 -9.30 -17.64 -10.88
N GLU A 14 -10.51 -17.68 -11.47
CA GLU A 14 -11.18 -16.47 -11.99
C GLU A 14 -11.43 -15.40 -10.92
N GLU A 15 -11.59 -15.81 -9.66
CA GLU A 15 -11.92 -14.93 -8.53
C GLU A 15 -10.77 -14.77 -7.52
N ILE A 16 -9.83 -15.72 -7.49
CA ILE A 16 -8.75 -15.75 -6.51
C ILE A 16 -7.44 -15.36 -7.20
N LEU A 17 -6.78 -14.35 -6.66
CA LEU A 17 -5.50 -13.85 -7.13
C LEU A 17 -4.53 -13.66 -5.97
N ILE A 18 -3.24 -13.59 -6.31
CA ILE A 18 -2.21 -13.17 -5.37
C ILE A 18 -2.13 -11.65 -5.40
N ARG A 19 -2.16 -11.01 -4.23
CA ARG A 19 -2.21 -9.54 -4.12
C ARG A 19 -1.03 -8.87 -4.85
N THR A 20 -1.34 -7.87 -5.67
CA THR A 20 -0.39 -7.06 -6.45
C THR A 20 0.09 -5.80 -5.73
N HIS A 21 -0.56 -5.48 -4.62
CA HIS A 21 -0.23 -4.39 -3.71
C HIS A 21 -0.75 -4.67 -2.30
N THR A 22 -0.34 -3.86 -1.31
CA THR A 22 -0.79 -3.98 0.08
C THR A 22 -2.12 -3.26 0.37
N SER A 23 -2.63 -2.44 -0.57
CA SER A 23 -3.87 -1.67 -0.38
C SER A 23 -5.14 -2.48 -0.08
N PRO A 24 -5.30 -3.79 -0.42
CA PRO A 24 -6.46 -4.54 0.05
C PRO A 24 -6.55 -4.60 1.58
N VAL A 25 -5.43 -4.41 2.29
CA VAL A 25 -5.42 -4.31 3.76
C VAL A 25 -6.09 -3.01 4.23
N GLN A 26 -6.02 -1.92 3.45
CA GLN A 26 -6.70 -0.66 3.77
C GLN A 26 -8.21 -0.86 3.88
N ALA A 27 -8.83 -1.43 2.84
CA ALA A 27 -10.27 -1.73 2.84
C ALA A 27 -10.67 -2.65 3.99
N ARG A 28 -9.95 -3.76 4.18
CA ARG A 28 -10.20 -4.71 5.28
C ARG A 28 -10.05 -4.09 6.67
N THR A 29 -9.17 -3.10 6.80
CA THR A 29 -8.94 -2.40 8.06
C THR A 29 -10.04 -1.38 8.30
N MET A 30 -10.44 -0.62 7.27
CA MET A 30 -11.58 0.31 7.34
C MET A 30 -12.89 -0.41 7.68
N GLU A 31 -13.16 -1.58 7.08
CA GLU A 31 -14.37 -2.38 7.36
C GLU A 31 -14.48 -2.81 8.83
N LYS A 32 -13.34 -3.00 9.51
CA LYS A 32 -13.27 -3.46 10.90
C LYS A 32 -13.10 -2.33 11.90
N HIS A 33 -12.73 -1.13 11.45
CA HIS A 33 -12.43 -0.02 12.33
C HIS A 33 -13.71 0.63 12.84
N ASP A 34 -13.74 0.89 14.15
CA ASP A 34 -14.80 1.63 14.80
C ASP A 34 -14.38 3.09 14.94
N PHE A 35 -14.88 3.96 14.07
CA PHE A 35 -14.54 5.38 14.04
C PHE A 35 -15.03 6.16 15.27
N SER A 36 -15.90 5.60 16.11
CA SER A 36 -16.22 6.20 17.42
C SER A 36 -15.03 6.15 18.39
N LYS A 37 -14.04 5.28 18.12
CA LYS A 37 -12.80 5.16 18.91
C LYS A 37 -11.69 6.08 18.41
N GLY A 38 -11.99 6.93 17.43
CA GLY A 38 -11.07 7.93 16.88
C GLY A 38 -10.46 7.55 15.54
N ALA A 39 -9.41 8.30 15.18
CA ALA A 39 -8.71 8.21 13.91
C ALA A 39 -8.20 6.80 13.58
N LEU A 40 -8.31 6.42 12.31
CA LEU A 40 -7.64 5.24 11.79
C LEU A 40 -6.23 5.60 11.34
N ARG A 41 -5.22 4.96 11.91
CA ARG A 41 -3.82 5.10 11.49
C ARG A 41 -3.21 3.73 11.37
N MET A 42 -2.69 3.37 10.21
CA MET A 42 -2.12 2.05 9.97
C MET A 42 -0.92 2.09 9.04
N ILE A 43 -0.05 1.10 9.20
CA ILE A 43 1.01 0.74 8.26
C ILE A 43 0.84 -0.75 7.91
N SER A 44 0.94 -1.09 6.64
CA SER A 44 0.81 -2.45 6.12
C SER A 44 2.05 -2.83 5.31
N PRO A 45 3.10 -3.38 5.95
CA PRO A 45 4.20 -4.01 5.24
C PRO A 45 3.79 -5.40 4.74
N GLY A 46 4.26 -5.80 3.56
CA GLY A 46 4.02 -7.16 3.08
C GLY A 46 4.61 -7.49 1.72
N LYS A 47 4.75 -8.79 1.47
CA LYS A 47 5.06 -9.34 0.15
C LYS A 47 3.91 -9.10 -0.82
N VAL A 48 4.24 -8.67 -2.03
CA VAL A 48 3.32 -8.48 -3.15
C VAL A 48 3.90 -9.14 -4.38
N PHE A 49 3.04 -9.45 -5.35
CA PHE A 49 3.42 -10.23 -6.52
C PHE A 49 2.89 -9.56 -7.77
N ARG A 50 3.75 -9.37 -8.76
CA ARG A 50 3.37 -8.86 -10.08
C ARG A 50 3.96 -9.77 -11.13
N ARG A 51 3.23 -9.97 -12.22
CA ARG A 51 3.69 -10.80 -13.33
C ARG A 51 4.66 -10.03 -14.23
N ASP A 52 5.76 -9.57 -13.64
CA ASP A 52 6.86 -8.91 -14.32
C ASP A 52 7.89 -9.94 -14.80
N THR A 53 8.63 -9.58 -15.86
CA THR A 53 9.78 -10.38 -16.28
C THR A 53 10.95 -10.06 -15.35
N ASP A 54 11.51 -11.08 -14.71
CA ASP A 54 12.64 -10.88 -13.81
C ASP A 54 13.85 -10.33 -14.57
N ASP A 55 14.37 -9.20 -14.10
CA ASP A 55 15.59 -8.57 -14.60
C ASP A 55 16.35 -7.88 -13.44
N ALA A 56 17.34 -7.05 -13.75
CA ALA A 56 18.17 -6.39 -12.74
C ALA A 56 17.39 -5.41 -11.82
N THR A 57 16.22 -4.95 -12.24
CA THR A 57 15.39 -3.95 -11.55
C THR A 57 13.98 -4.43 -11.25
N HIS A 58 13.54 -5.53 -11.87
CA HIS A 58 12.20 -6.08 -11.73
C HIS A 58 12.26 -7.49 -11.14
N SER A 59 11.39 -7.73 -10.15
CA SER A 59 11.16 -9.07 -9.63
C SER A 59 9.68 -9.31 -9.51
N HIS A 60 9.25 -10.51 -9.89
CA HIS A 60 7.86 -10.95 -9.73
C HIS A 60 7.37 -10.95 -8.28
N GLN A 61 8.29 -10.96 -7.30
CA GLN A 61 7.99 -10.87 -5.87
C GLN A 61 8.86 -9.80 -5.20
N PHE A 62 8.22 -8.85 -4.52
CA PHE A 62 8.91 -7.82 -3.74
C PHE A 62 8.08 -7.42 -2.52
N HIS A 63 8.60 -6.49 -1.72
CA HIS A 63 7.92 -5.98 -0.53
C HIS A 63 7.41 -4.57 -0.78
N GLN A 64 6.18 -4.32 -0.34
CA GLN A 64 5.63 -2.97 -0.24
C GLN A 64 5.34 -2.62 1.22
N ILE A 65 5.32 -1.33 1.49
CA ILE A 65 4.83 -0.74 2.72
C ILE A 65 3.84 0.34 2.31
N GLU A 66 2.60 0.23 2.78
CA GLU A 66 1.60 1.28 2.62
C GLU A 66 1.20 1.85 3.98
N GLY A 67 0.95 3.16 4.01
CA GLY A 67 0.40 3.86 5.16
C GLY A 67 -0.97 4.44 4.83
N LEU A 68 -1.88 4.42 5.81
CA LEU A 68 -3.19 5.05 5.71
C LEU A 68 -3.50 5.78 7.01
N VAL A 69 -3.92 7.04 6.88
CA VAL A 69 -4.45 7.86 7.97
C VAL A 69 -5.81 8.39 7.53
N ILE A 70 -6.84 8.13 8.34
CA ILE A 70 -8.20 8.66 8.15
C ILE A 70 -8.64 9.28 9.46
N ASP A 71 -8.90 10.58 9.40
CA ASP A 71 -9.38 11.38 10.52
C ASP A 71 -10.08 12.64 9.97
N GLU A 72 -10.81 13.34 10.84
CA GLU A 72 -11.36 14.64 10.48
C GLU A 72 -10.23 15.65 10.25
N ASN A 73 -10.41 16.54 9.26
CA ASN A 73 -9.47 17.62 8.93
C ASN A 73 -8.06 17.17 8.44
N ILE A 74 -7.87 15.91 8.06
CA ILE A 74 -6.65 15.47 7.37
C ILE A 74 -6.53 16.14 6.01
N THR A 75 -5.35 16.66 5.72
CA THR A 75 -5.04 17.40 4.49
C THR A 75 -3.86 16.76 3.74
N MET A 76 -3.65 17.20 2.50
CA MET A 76 -2.43 16.87 1.76
C MET A 76 -1.15 17.38 2.44
N GLY A 77 -1.26 18.40 3.30
CA GLY A 77 -0.14 18.90 4.11
C GLY A 77 0.38 17.84 5.08
N ASP A 78 -0.52 17.06 5.67
CA ASP A 78 -0.17 15.97 6.60
C ASP A 78 0.55 14.83 5.89
N LEU A 79 0.11 14.49 4.68
CA LEU A 79 0.82 13.50 3.84
C LEU A 79 2.23 13.98 3.48
N LYS A 80 2.35 15.24 3.03
CA LYS A 80 3.66 15.83 2.72
C LYS A 80 4.59 15.80 3.94
N GLY A 81 4.10 16.26 5.09
CA GLY A 81 4.88 16.28 6.33
C GLY A 81 5.29 14.88 6.78
N THR A 82 4.40 13.90 6.64
CA THR A 82 4.71 12.49 6.95
C THR A 82 5.82 11.95 6.05
N LEU A 83 5.73 12.18 4.74
CA LEU A 83 6.77 11.76 3.80
C LEU A 83 8.10 12.46 4.07
N GLU A 84 8.09 13.75 4.40
CA GLU A 84 9.28 14.51 4.75
C GLU A 84 9.98 13.93 6.00
N VAL A 85 9.20 13.59 7.04
CA VAL A 85 9.73 12.94 8.26
C VAL A 85 10.32 11.57 7.93
N VAL A 86 9.65 10.76 7.10
CA VAL A 86 10.16 9.45 6.68
C VAL A 86 11.49 9.59 5.95
N MET A 87 11.59 10.51 4.98
CA MET A 87 12.82 10.74 4.22
C MET A 87 13.96 11.18 5.13
N LYS A 88 13.70 12.14 6.03
CA LYS A 88 14.71 12.60 7.00
C LYS A 88 15.19 11.49 7.94
N LYS A 89 14.30 10.60 8.35
CA LYS A 89 14.65 9.45 9.20
C LYS A 89 15.41 8.35 8.45
N MET A 90 15.18 8.21 7.15
CA MET A 90 15.85 7.20 6.33
C MET A 90 17.22 7.66 5.82
N PHE A 91 17.36 8.94 5.45
CA PHE A 91 18.54 9.44 4.73
C PHE A 91 19.34 10.50 5.49
N GLY A 92 18.84 11.04 6.60
CA GLY A 92 19.49 12.12 7.36
C GLY A 92 18.76 13.46 7.20
N GLU A 93 19.22 14.48 7.95
CA GLU A 93 18.56 15.81 7.99
C GLU A 93 18.93 16.74 6.82
N GLU A 94 19.91 16.35 5.99
CA GLU A 94 20.35 17.08 4.80
C GLU A 94 19.61 16.63 3.53
#